data_AF-A0A9P1D048-F1
#
_entry.id   AF-A0A9P1D048-F1
#
_cell.length_a   1.000
_cell.length_b   1.000
_cell.length_c   1.000
_cell.angle_alpha   90.00
_cell.angle_beta   90.00
_cell.angle_gamma   90.00
#
_symmetry.space_group_name_H-M   'P 1'
#
loop_
_entity.id
_entity.type
_entity.pdbx_description
1 polymer ?
#
loop_
_entity_poly.entity_id
_entity_poly.type
_entity_poly.pdbx_seq_one_letter_code
_entity_poly.pdbx_strand_id
1 'polypeptide(L)'
;MKLSCAVLGLLVASTEGSVTLDEVLMLREQVKAQRALFEEQQAVLEGLKKERDARRLQTYATTAELATQVAALQATDYSLGGALDSAWMCLCGALVMFMHAGFGMLETGSCRAKNASNVLMKNLVNVCVGTLGWWLFGWAFAYGSVGVDNGGNGFIGWHGFAGFDFYTQDKTTGIITPASCSAAGCQSTMLSWFFQWAFCTAGATIVSGAVAERVKSPTYAVFAFLMASFIYPVVVAWTWGGGWLATILDVGYMDFAGSGVVHLTGGVAGLAGTIILGPRKGRFTNPAEFETHNLPLVVLGTFALWFGWYGFNPGSTLGMHDYATGAMAAQVAMNTTLSAATGGITVFILAYLITRKYDVGGLCNGILAGLVSITAGCGNMECGSAVATGFIGAFVYMGSSMLLQKLKIDDPVDAAPVHGFCGIWGVLACGLFDWGKGFDHYHGWSGFGCMMNTAGTACQTGYGGSAIGAQFILCIMVILWSGSLSAIIFLLLKLTGTLRISDGVENVGMDEHHHSPPKAYSLNA
;
A
#
# COMPACT_ATOMS: atom_id res chain seq x y z
N MET A 1 -42.82 -45.39 48.79
CA MET A 1 -43.20 -46.75 49.24
C MET A 1 -42.13 -47.47 50.10
N LYS A 2 -40.84 -47.11 50.05
CA LYS A 2 -39.79 -47.73 50.89
C LYS A 2 -39.63 -47.15 52.32
N LEU A 3 -40.31 -46.04 52.65
CA LEU A 3 -40.29 -45.45 54.00
C LEU A 3 -41.40 -45.95 54.94
N SER A 4 -42.49 -46.55 54.44
CA SER A 4 -43.61 -47.01 55.29
C SER A 4 -43.32 -48.27 56.11
N CYS A 5 -42.40 -49.14 55.68
CA CYS A 5 -42.07 -50.36 56.44
C CYS A 5 -41.09 -50.11 57.58
N ALA A 6 -40.23 -49.09 57.48
CA ALA A 6 -39.23 -48.79 58.51
C ALA A 6 -39.85 -48.11 59.75
N VAL A 7 -40.87 -47.27 59.57
CA VAL A 7 -41.53 -46.56 60.68
C VAL A 7 -42.45 -47.48 61.49
N LEU A 8 -43.12 -48.47 60.86
CA LEU A 8 -43.92 -49.46 61.58
C LEU A 8 -43.07 -50.48 62.35
N GLY A 9 -41.85 -50.78 61.90
CA GLY A 9 -40.94 -51.69 62.60
C GLY A 9 -40.28 -51.07 63.85
N LEU A 10 -40.10 -49.75 63.87
CA LEU A 10 -39.48 -49.02 64.98
C LEU A 10 -40.44 -48.68 66.13
N LEU A 11 -41.76 -48.65 65.88
CA LEU A 11 -42.78 -48.41 66.91
C LEU A 11 -43.09 -49.62 67.80
N VAL A 12 -42.64 -50.83 67.42
CA VAL A 12 -42.91 -52.06 68.20
C VAL A 12 -41.74 -52.43 69.12
N ALA A 13 -40.59 -51.75 69.03
CA ALA A 13 -39.38 -52.13 69.78
C ALA A 13 -39.11 -51.31 71.06
N SER A 14 -39.94 -50.32 71.43
CA SER A 14 -39.71 -49.56 72.67
C SER A 14 -40.97 -48.92 73.26
N THR A 15 -41.88 -49.71 73.84
CA THR A 15 -42.75 -49.27 74.95
C THR A 15 -43.48 -50.48 75.54
N GLU A 16 -43.31 -50.72 76.84
CA GLU A 16 -44.31 -51.40 77.66
C GLU A 16 -45.53 -50.47 77.77
N GLY A 17 -46.50 -50.64 76.87
CA GLY A 17 -47.76 -49.88 76.88
C GLY A 17 -48.71 -50.43 75.82
N SER A 18 -49.92 -50.79 76.22
CA SER A 18 -50.97 -51.25 75.30
C SER A 18 -51.37 -50.12 74.35
N VAL A 19 -50.91 -50.18 73.10
CA VAL A 19 -51.36 -49.27 72.03
C VAL A 19 -52.86 -49.47 71.82
N THR A 20 -53.63 -48.40 71.96
CA THR A 20 -55.08 -48.44 71.80
C THR A 20 -55.47 -48.43 70.31
N LEU A 21 -56.61 -49.03 69.97
CA LEU A 21 -57.11 -49.06 68.58
C LEU A 21 -57.25 -47.64 67.98
N ASP A 22 -57.57 -46.66 68.82
CA ASP A 22 -57.71 -45.25 68.45
C ASP A 22 -56.37 -44.61 68.04
N GLU A 23 -55.25 -44.98 68.68
CA GLU A 23 -53.90 -44.50 68.29
C GLU A 23 -53.48 -45.05 66.93
N VAL A 24 -53.79 -46.32 66.63
CA VAL A 24 -53.53 -46.93 65.32
C VAL A 24 -54.39 -46.30 64.22
N LEU A 25 -55.67 -45.99 64.52
CA LEU A 25 -56.56 -45.31 63.59
C LEU A 25 -56.11 -43.86 63.31
N MET A 26 -55.67 -43.13 64.33
CA MET A 26 -55.08 -41.80 64.16
C MET A 26 -53.82 -41.83 63.30
N LEU A 27 -52.90 -42.76 63.56
CA LEU A 27 -51.69 -42.93 62.75
C LEU A 27 -52.02 -43.27 61.30
N ARG A 28 -53.06 -44.08 61.05
CA ARG A 28 -53.51 -44.43 59.70
C ARG A 28 -54.07 -43.22 58.95
N GLU A 29 -54.85 -42.37 59.60
CA GLU A 29 -55.34 -41.12 59.01
C GLU A 29 -54.21 -40.11 58.80
N GLN A 30 -53.24 -40.00 59.71
CA GLN A 30 -52.04 -39.18 59.51
C GLN A 30 -51.20 -39.66 58.33
N VAL A 31 -51.03 -40.98 58.16
CA VAL A 31 -50.31 -41.55 57.01
C VAL A 31 -51.07 -41.33 55.69
N LYS A 32 -52.40 -41.39 55.69
CA LYS A 32 -53.21 -41.03 54.51
C LYS A 32 -53.07 -39.55 54.16
N ALA A 33 -53.14 -38.67 55.16
CA ALA A 33 -52.97 -37.23 54.96
C ALA A 33 -51.56 -36.90 54.43
N GLN A 34 -50.52 -37.54 54.96
CA GLN A 34 -49.15 -37.39 54.45
C GLN A 34 -48.96 -37.93 53.02
N ARG A 35 -49.63 -39.03 52.65
CA ARG A 35 -49.60 -39.54 51.28
C ARG A 35 -50.30 -38.60 50.31
N ALA A 36 -51.47 -38.08 50.67
CA ALA A 36 -52.18 -37.09 49.86
C ALA A 36 -51.34 -35.83 49.66
N LEU A 37 -50.69 -35.33 50.73
CA LEU A 37 -49.78 -34.18 50.65
C LEU A 37 -48.55 -34.48 49.76
N PHE A 38 -48.00 -35.70 49.82
CA PHE A 38 -46.88 -36.10 48.98
C PHE A 38 -47.28 -36.19 47.49
N GLU A 39 -48.46 -36.70 47.18
CA GLU A 39 -49.00 -36.76 45.81
C GLU A 39 -49.25 -35.35 45.25
N GLU A 40 -49.78 -34.44 46.06
CA GLU A 40 -49.96 -33.02 45.70
C GLU A 40 -48.60 -32.34 45.43
N GLN A 41 -47.62 -32.52 46.32
CA GLN A 41 -46.27 -32.00 46.13
C GLN A 41 -45.60 -32.57 44.87
N GLN A 42 -45.83 -33.84 44.55
CA GLN A 42 -45.29 -34.48 43.35
C GLN A 42 -45.93 -33.92 42.08
N ALA A 43 -47.24 -33.66 42.08
CA ALA A 43 -47.95 -33.02 40.97
C ALA A 43 -47.47 -31.57 40.74
N VAL A 44 -47.26 -30.80 41.81
CA VAL A 44 -46.68 -29.44 41.73
C VAL A 44 -45.26 -29.50 41.14
N LEU A 45 -44.42 -30.44 41.58
CA LEU A 45 -43.06 -30.61 41.08
C LEU A 45 -43.03 -30.97 39.58
N GLU A 46 -43.95 -31.82 39.11
CA GLU A 46 -44.07 -32.15 37.68
C GLU A 46 -44.54 -30.95 36.85
N GLY A 47 -45.46 -30.12 37.38
CA GLY A 47 -45.87 -28.85 36.77
C GLY A 47 -44.70 -27.88 36.60
N LEU A 48 -43.91 -27.69 37.67
CA LEU A 48 -42.73 -26.82 37.66
C LEU A 48 -41.64 -27.31 36.69
N LYS A 49 -41.45 -28.64 36.57
CA LYS A 49 -40.52 -29.22 35.58
C LYS A 49 -40.96 -28.92 34.15
N LYS A 50 -42.24 -29.11 33.83
CA LYS A 50 -42.81 -28.79 32.50
C LYS A 50 -42.66 -27.31 32.17
N GLU A 51 -42.97 -26.42 33.11
CA GLU A 51 -42.84 -24.98 32.91
C GLU A 51 -41.37 -24.55 32.70
N ARG A 52 -40.45 -25.10 33.50
CA ARG A 52 -39.00 -24.87 33.33
C ARG A 52 -38.52 -25.32 31.95
N ASP A 53 -38.94 -26.51 31.51
CA ASP A 53 -38.49 -27.07 30.24
C ASP A 53 -39.08 -26.27 29.05
N ALA A 54 -40.34 -25.80 29.15
CA ALA A 54 -40.94 -24.89 28.17
C ALA A 54 -40.20 -23.53 28.10
N ARG A 55 -39.84 -22.93 29.23
CA ARG A 55 -39.04 -21.69 29.29
C ARG A 55 -37.65 -21.86 28.65
N ARG A 56 -36.99 -23.01 28.88
CA ARG A 56 -35.70 -23.35 28.24
C ARG A 56 -35.85 -23.45 26.73
N LEU A 57 -36.85 -24.17 26.22
CA LEU A 57 -37.15 -24.28 24.79
C LEU A 57 -37.39 -22.90 24.14
N GLN A 58 -38.17 -22.03 24.79
CA GLN A 58 -38.40 -20.67 24.30
C GLN A 58 -37.11 -19.84 24.26
N THR A 59 -36.25 -19.96 25.27
CA THR A 59 -34.94 -19.26 25.29
C THR A 59 -34.00 -19.79 24.20
N TYR A 60 -34.00 -21.10 23.94
CA TYR A 60 -33.23 -21.67 22.83
C TYR A 60 -33.74 -21.22 21.45
N ALA A 61 -35.06 -21.09 21.28
CA ALA A 61 -35.64 -20.56 20.04
C ALA A 61 -35.26 -19.09 19.80
N THR A 62 -35.38 -18.23 20.82
CA THR A 62 -35.03 -16.80 20.69
C THR A 62 -33.54 -16.58 20.50
N THR A 63 -32.67 -17.41 21.09
CA THR A 63 -31.22 -17.34 20.86
C THR A 63 -30.83 -17.78 19.46
N ALA A 64 -31.52 -18.78 18.87
CA ALA A 64 -31.31 -19.18 17.48
C ALA A 64 -31.78 -18.12 16.47
N GLU A 65 -32.92 -17.47 16.73
CA GLU A 65 -33.41 -16.34 15.92
C GLU A 65 -32.46 -15.14 15.99
N LEU A 66 -32.00 -14.79 17.20
CA LEU A 66 -31.02 -13.72 17.40
C LEU A 66 -29.69 -14.03 16.68
N ALA A 67 -29.19 -15.26 16.81
CA ALA A 67 -27.99 -15.70 16.09
C ALA A 67 -28.15 -15.56 14.57
N THR A 68 -29.33 -15.88 14.04
CA THR A 68 -29.66 -15.72 12.61
C THR A 68 -29.65 -14.25 12.19
N GLN A 69 -30.25 -13.37 12.98
CA GLN A 69 -30.26 -11.92 12.72
C GLN A 69 -28.86 -11.31 12.79
N VAL A 70 -28.06 -11.71 13.79
CA VAL A 70 -26.66 -11.28 13.93
C VAL A 70 -25.85 -11.75 12.71
N ALA A 71 -25.99 -13.00 12.28
CA ALA A 71 -25.31 -13.50 11.08
C ALA A 71 -25.72 -12.73 9.81
N ALA A 72 -27.00 -12.38 9.67
CA ALA A 72 -27.48 -11.57 8.54
C ALA A 72 -26.95 -10.13 8.56
N LEU A 73 -26.87 -9.49 9.74
CA LEU A 73 -26.27 -8.17 9.91
C LEU A 73 -24.77 -8.21 9.61
N GLN A 74 -24.05 -9.21 10.12
CA GLN A 74 -22.63 -9.41 9.84
C GLN A 74 -22.38 -9.61 8.34
N ALA A 75 -23.18 -10.44 7.66
CA ALA A 75 -23.07 -10.63 6.21
C ALA A 75 -23.29 -9.33 5.43
N THR A 76 -24.25 -8.50 5.87
CA THR A 76 -24.51 -7.19 5.27
C THR A 76 -23.34 -6.23 5.49
N ASP A 77 -22.78 -6.19 6.71
CA ASP A 77 -21.63 -5.37 7.07
C ASP A 77 -20.38 -5.74 6.25
N TYR A 78 -20.08 -7.03 6.13
CA TYR A 78 -18.98 -7.51 5.27
C TYR A 78 -19.18 -7.14 3.80
N SER A 79 -20.42 -7.26 3.29
CA SER A 79 -20.73 -6.88 1.91
C SER A 79 -20.55 -5.37 1.67
N LEU A 80 -20.95 -4.53 2.63
CA LEU A 80 -20.79 -3.09 2.54
C LEU A 80 -19.31 -2.70 2.62
N GLY A 81 -18.56 -3.29 3.57
CA GLY A 81 -17.13 -3.09 3.72
C GLY A 81 -16.36 -3.42 2.43
N GLY A 82 -16.62 -4.59 1.83
CA GLY A 82 -15.98 -4.97 0.56
C GLY A 82 -16.33 -4.05 -0.62
N ALA A 83 -17.56 -3.51 -0.65
CA ALA A 83 -17.96 -2.53 -1.66
C ALA A 83 -17.25 -1.18 -1.48
N LEU A 84 -17.09 -0.72 -0.23
CA LEU A 84 -16.34 0.50 0.10
C LEU A 84 -14.86 0.38 -0.26
N ASP A 85 -14.24 -0.75 0.08
CA ASP A 85 -12.87 -1.08 -0.32
C ASP A 85 -12.71 -1.03 -1.85
N SER A 86 -13.65 -1.63 -2.57
CA SER A 86 -13.64 -1.64 -4.03
C SER A 86 -13.78 -0.24 -4.63
N ALA A 87 -14.68 0.58 -4.10
CA ALA A 87 -14.87 1.96 -4.53
C ALA A 87 -13.63 2.81 -4.25
N TRP A 88 -13.07 2.68 -3.04
CA TRP A 88 -11.85 3.37 -2.63
C TRP A 88 -10.68 3.03 -3.54
N MET A 89 -10.41 1.75 -3.76
CA MET A 89 -9.27 1.33 -4.57
C MET A 89 -9.42 1.64 -6.07
N CYS A 90 -10.63 1.57 -6.62
CA CYS A 90 -10.89 2.03 -7.99
C CYS A 90 -10.61 3.54 -8.13
N LEU A 91 -11.09 4.36 -7.20
CA LEU A 91 -10.85 5.80 -7.19
C LEU A 91 -9.36 6.11 -7.04
N CYS A 92 -8.71 5.51 -6.05
CA CYS A 92 -7.29 5.73 -5.79
C CYS A 92 -6.41 5.26 -6.96
N GLY A 93 -6.69 4.10 -7.55
CA GLY A 93 -5.98 3.64 -8.74
C GLY A 93 -6.16 4.58 -9.95
N ALA A 94 -7.36 5.14 -10.13
CA ALA A 94 -7.60 6.15 -11.17
C ALA A 94 -6.84 7.46 -10.91
N LEU A 95 -6.74 7.90 -9.65
CA LEU A 95 -5.93 9.07 -9.26
C LEU A 95 -4.44 8.83 -9.49
N VAL A 96 -3.92 7.64 -9.19
CA VAL A 96 -2.51 7.28 -9.49
C VAL A 96 -2.29 7.23 -11.00
N MET A 97 -3.21 6.67 -11.78
CA MET A 97 -3.15 6.72 -13.23
C MET A 97 -3.13 8.17 -13.76
N PHE A 98 -3.88 9.09 -13.13
CA PHE A 98 -3.86 10.51 -13.49
C PHE A 98 -2.49 11.18 -13.28
N MET A 99 -1.61 10.62 -12.44
CA MET A 99 -0.24 11.12 -12.29
C MET A 99 0.55 11.09 -13.61
N HIS A 100 0.21 10.22 -14.56
CA HIS A 100 0.84 10.22 -15.89
C HIS A 100 0.58 11.50 -16.68
N ALA A 101 -0.57 12.15 -16.49
CA ALA A 101 -0.80 13.49 -17.02
C ALA A 101 0.12 14.51 -16.36
N GLY A 102 0.34 14.38 -15.05
CA GLY A 102 1.28 15.19 -14.29
C GLY A 102 2.72 15.06 -14.77
N PHE A 103 3.23 13.82 -14.92
CA PHE A 103 4.54 13.55 -15.49
C PHE A 103 4.67 14.10 -16.92
N GLY A 104 3.67 13.85 -17.77
CA GLY A 104 3.66 14.36 -19.14
C GLY A 104 3.78 15.88 -19.21
N MET A 105 3.03 16.61 -18.38
CA MET A 105 3.10 18.09 -18.33
C MET A 105 4.43 18.58 -17.75
N LEU A 106 4.89 18.00 -16.63
CA LEU A 106 6.13 18.39 -15.96
C LEU A 106 7.34 18.15 -16.84
N GLU A 107 7.48 16.94 -17.39
CA GLU A 107 8.60 16.58 -18.26
C GLU A 107 8.62 17.45 -19.52
N THR A 108 7.45 17.65 -20.14
CA THR A 108 7.35 18.48 -21.34
C THR A 108 7.82 19.89 -21.00
N GLY A 109 7.22 20.53 -20.00
CA GLY A 109 7.53 21.89 -19.58
C GLY A 109 9.01 22.12 -19.25
N SER A 110 9.65 21.15 -18.59
CA SER A 110 11.06 21.19 -18.19
C SER A 110 12.05 20.92 -19.34
N CYS A 111 11.62 20.27 -20.43
CA CYS A 111 12.44 20.06 -21.62
C CYS A 111 12.40 21.27 -22.57
N ARG A 112 13.17 21.24 -23.66
CA ARG A 112 13.09 22.28 -24.71
C ARG A 112 11.90 22.03 -25.62
N ALA A 113 11.27 23.11 -26.09
CA ALA A 113 10.06 23.07 -26.93
C ALA A 113 10.18 22.17 -28.18
N LYS A 114 11.38 22.04 -28.76
CA LYS A 114 11.66 21.19 -29.94
C LYS A 114 11.54 19.67 -29.72
N ASN A 115 11.26 19.25 -28.49
CA ASN A 115 11.11 17.84 -28.10
C ASN A 115 9.77 17.55 -27.40
N ALA A 116 8.83 18.50 -27.38
CA ALA A 116 7.62 18.42 -26.58
C ALA A 116 6.73 17.23 -26.98
N SER A 117 6.48 17.03 -28.28
CA SER A 117 5.70 15.93 -28.83
C SER A 117 6.33 14.60 -28.48
N ASN A 118 7.66 14.50 -28.59
CA ASN A 118 8.36 13.28 -28.26
C ASN A 118 8.30 12.96 -26.75
N VAL A 119 8.39 13.97 -25.88
CA VAL A 119 8.26 13.77 -24.43
C VAL A 119 6.85 13.28 -24.06
N LEU A 120 5.80 13.89 -24.62
CA LEU A 120 4.42 13.44 -24.42
C LEU A 120 4.20 12.02 -24.96
N MET A 121 4.69 11.72 -26.16
CA MET A 121 4.60 10.38 -26.74
C MET A 121 5.29 9.34 -25.86
N LYS A 122 6.49 9.63 -25.31
CA LYS A 122 7.18 8.72 -24.38
C LYS A 122 6.33 8.38 -23.16
N ASN A 123 5.64 9.37 -22.58
CA ASN A 123 4.75 9.16 -21.43
C ASN A 123 3.57 8.25 -21.79
N LEU A 124 2.91 8.50 -22.93
CA LEU A 124 1.80 7.66 -23.41
C LEU A 124 2.25 6.22 -23.72
N VAL A 125 3.37 6.07 -24.41
CA VAL A 125 3.94 4.76 -24.75
C VAL A 125 4.36 4.01 -23.49
N ASN A 126 4.92 4.70 -22.48
CA ASN A 126 5.29 4.10 -21.21
C ASN A 126 4.08 3.45 -20.53
N VAL A 127 2.95 4.15 -20.47
CA VAL A 127 1.70 3.58 -19.92
C VAL A 127 1.30 2.35 -20.72
N CYS A 128 1.13 2.46 -22.04
CA CYS A 128 0.64 1.35 -22.87
C CYS A 128 1.52 0.10 -22.76
N VAL A 129 2.83 0.27 -22.90
CA VAL A 129 3.79 -0.84 -22.87
C VAL A 129 3.99 -1.36 -21.46
N GLY A 130 4.01 -0.49 -20.45
CA GLY A 130 4.07 -0.85 -19.04
C GLY A 130 2.85 -1.67 -18.60
N THR A 131 1.65 -1.32 -19.07
CA THR A 131 0.43 -2.12 -18.84
C THR A 131 0.57 -3.53 -19.37
N LEU A 132 1.03 -3.68 -20.61
CA LEU A 132 1.21 -5.01 -21.20
C LEU A 132 2.30 -5.81 -20.47
N GLY A 133 3.40 -5.17 -20.09
CA GLY A 133 4.45 -5.80 -19.29
C GLY A 133 3.97 -6.28 -17.93
N TRP A 134 3.20 -5.44 -17.23
CA TRP A 134 2.62 -5.76 -15.93
C TRP A 134 1.58 -6.89 -16.02
N TRP A 135 0.71 -6.86 -17.04
CA TRP A 135 -0.28 -7.91 -17.26
C TRP A 135 0.36 -9.26 -17.64
N LEU A 136 1.31 -9.26 -18.59
CA LEU A 136 1.93 -10.49 -19.08
C LEU A 136 2.80 -11.16 -18.03
N PHE A 137 3.66 -10.38 -17.35
CA PHE A 137 4.72 -10.90 -16.49
C PHE A 137 4.75 -10.25 -15.11
N GLY A 138 4.54 -8.93 -15.04
CA GLY A 138 4.83 -8.18 -13.82
C GLY A 138 3.99 -8.60 -12.62
N TRP A 139 2.68 -8.77 -12.77
CA TRP A 139 1.84 -9.27 -11.67
C TRP A 139 2.32 -10.63 -11.16
N ALA A 140 2.65 -11.53 -12.07
CA ALA A 140 3.06 -12.88 -11.73
C ALA A 140 4.35 -12.90 -10.91
N PHE A 141 5.33 -12.10 -11.30
CA PHE A 141 6.57 -11.98 -10.55
C PHE A 141 6.41 -11.22 -9.24
N ALA A 142 5.51 -10.24 -9.16
CA ALA A 142 5.29 -9.41 -7.98
C ALA A 142 4.47 -10.10 -6.87
N TYR A 143 3.40 -10.82 -7.24
CA TYR A 143 2.41 -11.32 -6.29
C TYR A 143 2.07 -12.81 -6.47
N GLY A 144 2.57 -13.46 -7.53
CA GLY A 144 2.25 -14.85 -7.85
C GLY A 144 2.98 -15.87 -6.97
N SER A 145 2.41 -16.20 -5.81
CA SER A 145 2.96 -17.24 -4.90
C SER A 145 4.39 -16.95 -4.43
N VAL A 146 4.65 -15.72 -3.99
CA VAL A 146 5.97 -15.27 -3.53
C VAL A 146 6.26 -15.70 -2.09
N GLY A 147 5.31 -15.46 -1.18
CA GLY A 147 5.53 -15.64 0.26
C GLY A 147 5.94 -17.05 0.65
N VAL A 148 6.96 -17.16 1.50
CA VAL A 148 7.54 -18.43 1.95
C VAL A 148 6.48 -19.28 2.67
N ASP A 149 5.61 -18.63 3.45
CA ASP A 149 4.51 -19.27 4.17
C ASP A 149 3.43 -19.84 3.24
N ASN A 150 3.37 -19.36 1.99
CA ASN A 150 2.46 -19.85 0.95
C ASN A 150 3.14 -20.82 -0.03
N GLY A 151 4.28 -21.41 0.36
CA GLY A 151 5.05 -22.34 -0.48
C GLY A 151 5.86 -21.64 -1.60
N GLY A 152 6.01 -20.32 -1.52
CA GLY A 152 6.82 -19.53 -2.43
C GLY A 152 8.32 -19.57 -2.11
N ASN A 153 9.14 -19.05 -3.01
CA ASN A 153 10.60 -18.99 -2.82
C ASN A 153 11.08 -17.72 -2.09
N GLY A 154 10.16 -16.81 -1.74
CA GLY A 154 10.47 -15.54 -1.06
C GLY A 154 11.15 -14.48 -1.93
N PHE A 155 11.61 -14.80 -3.15
CA PHE A 155 12.38 -13.91 -4.01
C PHE A 155 11.60 -13.40 -5.22
N ILE A 156 10.86 -14.27 -5.91
CA ILE A 156 10.09 -13.92 -7.11
C ILE A 156 8.87 -14.83 -7.26
N GLY A 157 7.77 -14.28 -7.77
CA GLY A 157 6.58 -15.05 -8.05
C GLY A 157 6.69 -15.87 -9.33
N TRP A 158 5.76 -16.80 -9.54
CA TRP A 158 5.78 -17.75 -10.65
C TRP A 158 4.39 -18.23 -11.08
N HIS A 159 3.33 -17.55 -10.61
CA HIS A 159 1.93 -17.82 -10.93
C HIS A 159 1.19 -16.55 -11.35
N GLY A 160 0.14 -16.67 -12.17
CA GLY A 160 -0.68 -15.52 -12.57
C GLY A 160 -0.20 -14.76 -13.81
N PHE A 161 0.64 -15.38 -14.65
CA PHE A 161 1.07 -14.81 -15.94
C PHE A 161 -0.14 -14.52 -16.83
N ALA A 162 -0.15 -13.40 -17.54
CA ALA A 162 -1.23 -13.02 -18.46
C ALA A 162 -2.65 -13.11 -17.85
N GLY A 163 -2.78 -12.92 -16.54
CA GLY A 163 -4.07 -13.00 -15.85
C GLY A 163 -4.62 -14.42 -15.61
N PHE A 164 -3.80 -15.47 -15.78
CA PHE A 164 -4.19 -16.80 -15.32
C PHE A 164 -4.56 -16.77 -13.83
N ASP A 165 -5.61 -17.52 -13.46
CA ASP A 165 -6.17 -17.58 -12.10
C ASP A 165 -6.77 -16.27 -11.54
N PHE A 166 -7.04 -15.27 -12.38
CA PHE A 166 -7.71 -14.03 -11.93
C PHE A 166 -9.21 -14.17 -11.73
N TYR A 167 -9.78 -15.26 -12.23
CA TYR A 167 -11.18 -15.62 -12.07
C TYR A 167 -11.32 -17.12 -11.89
N THR A 168 -12.35 -17.52 -11.18
CA THR A 168 -12.76 -18.91 -11.03
C THR A 168 -14.07 -19.11 -11.76
N GLN A 169 -14.24 -20.30 -12.35
CA GLN A 169 -15.50 -20.71 -12.95
C GLN A 169 -16.04 -21.91 -12.18
N ASP A 170 -17.26 -21.78 -11.65
CA ASP A 170 -17.97 -22.89 -11.05
C ASP A 170 -18.26 -23.95 -12.12
N LYS A 171 -17.79 -25.18 -11.90
CA LYS A 171 -17.91 -26.29 -12.86
C LYS A 171 -19.35 -26.80 -13.04
N THR A 172 -20.24 -26.49 -12.12
CA THR A 172 -21.64 -26.94 -12.10
C THR A 172 -22.57 -25.88 -12.65
N THR A 173 -22.40 -24.63 -12.22
CA THR A 173 -23.28 -23.51 -12.60
C THR A 173 -22.76 -22.71 -13.79
N GLY A 174 -21.46 -22.84 -14.11
CA GLY A 174 -20.79 -22.07 -15.17
C GLY A 174 -20.53 -20.61 -14.80
N ILE A 175 -20.91 -20.17 -13.60
CA ILE A 175 -20.75 -18.80 -13.13
C ILE A 175 -19.26 -18.47 -12.98
N ILE A 176 -18.85 -17.34 -13.55
CA ILE A 176 -17.49 -16.80 -13.44
C ILE A 176 -17.48 -15.73 -12.35
N THR A 177 -16.59 -15.88 -11.39
CA THR A 177 -16.37 -14.90 -10.32
C THR A 177 -14.91 -14.48 -10.30
N PRO A 178 -14.59 -13.20 -10.00
CA PRO A 178 -13.21 -12.80 -9.76
C PRO A 178 -12.59 -13.67 -8.67
N ALA A 179 -11.34 -14.06 -8.85
CA ALA A 179 -10.59 -14.72 -7.80
C ALA A 179 -10.41 -13.72 -6.65
N SER A 180 -10.67 -14.18 -5.43
CA SER A 180 -10.50 -13.43 -4.19
C SER A 180 -9.94 -14.36 -3.13
N CYS A 181 -9.34 -13.81 -2.07
CA CYS A 181 -8.95 -14.64 -0.95
C CYS A 181 -10.18 -15.19 -0.22
N SER A 182 -10.01 -16.28 0.54
CA SER A 182 -11.10 -17.04 1.15
C SER A 182 -11.84 -16.31 2.29
N ALA A 183 -11.42 -15.10 2.66
CA ALA A 183 -12.06 -14.30 3.71
C ALA A 183 -13.28 -13.52 3.18
N ALA A 184 -14.34 -13.44 3.99
CA ALA A 184 -15.51 -12.62 3.67
C ALA A 184 -15.10 -11.13 3.57
N GLY A 185 -15.53 -10.44 2.50
CA GLY A 185 -15.17 -9.04 2.22
C GLY A 185 -13.81 -8.85 1.54
N CYS A 186 -13.10 -9.92 1.18
CA CYS A 186 -11.79 -9.83 0.54
C CYS A 186 -11.86 -9.25 -0.88
N GLN A 187 -10.86 -8.45 -1.23
CA GLN A 187 -10.73 -7.83 -2.54
C GLN A 187 -10.43 -8.85 -3.63
N SER A 188 -10.94 -8.58 -4.83
CA SER A 188 -10.60 -9.40 -5.99
C SER A 188 -9.16 -9.16 -6.44
N THR A 189 -8.51 -10.20 -6.93
CA THR A 189 -7.18 -10.15 -7.56
C THR A 189 -7.14 -9.11 -8.69
N MET A 190 -8.23 -8.96 -9.44
CA MET A 190 -8.34 -7.97 -10.51
C MET A 190 -8.29 -6.52 -10.00
N LEU A 191 -8.91 -6.24 -8.85
CA LEU A 191 -8.89 -4.92 -8.23
C LEU A 191 -7.48 -4.59 -7.72
N SER A 192 -6.85 -5.53 -7.02
CA SER A 192 -5.47 -5.37 -6.55
C SER A 192 -4.51 -5.21 -7.73
N TRP A 193 -4.72 -5.94 -8.83
CA TRP A 193 -3.97 -5.79 -10.07
C TRP A 193 -4.07 -4.37 -10.63
N PHE A 194 -5.28 -3.82 -10.71
CA PHE A 194 -5.51 -2.47 -11.23
C PHE A 194 -4.80 -1.41 -10.40
N PHE A 195 -4.90 -1.51 -9.07
CA PHE A 195 -4.24 -0.56 -8.19
C PHE A 195 -2.71 -0.64 -8.30
N GLN A 196 -2.14 -1.85 -8.23
CA GLN A 196 -0.69 -2.03 -8.28
C GLN A 196 -0.07 -1.73 -9.65
N TRP A 197 -0.84 -1.96 -10.73
CA TRP A 197 -0.47 -1.54 -12.08
C TRP A 197 -0.17 -0.03 -12.16
N ALA A 198 -0.97 0.78 -11.48
CA ALA A 198 -0.82 2.23 -11.51
C ALA A 198 0.52 2.67 -10.89
N PHE A 199 0.97 2.00 -9.83
CA PHE A 199 2.27 2.23 -9.17
C PHE A 199 3.43 1.76 -10.05
N CYS A 200 3.30 0.56 -10.64
CA CYS A 200 4.30 0.01 -11.54
C CYS A 200 4.58 0.95 -12.72
N THR A 201 3.52 1.43 -13.36
CA THR A 201 3.68 2.34 -14.52
C THR A 201 4.25 3.69 -14.09
N ALA A 202 3.85 4.24 -12.94
CA ALA A 202 4.43 5.45 -12.38
C ALA A 202 5.94 5.30 -12.13
N GLY A 203 6.38 4.17 -11.54
CA GLY A 203 7.79 3.86 -11.33
C GLY A 203 8.61 3.81 -12.63
N ALA A 204 8.03 3.27 -13.71
CA ALA A 204 8.65 3.27 -15.04
C ALA A 204 8.70 4.68 -15.68
N THR A 205 7.68 5.51 -15.45
CA THR A 205 7.62 6.89 -15.96
C THR A 205 8.73 7.77 -15.40
N ILE A 206 9.15 7.59 -14.14
CA ILE A 206 10.26 8.35 -13.52
C ILE A 206 11.51 8.34 -14.41
N VAL A 207 11.79 7.22 -15.08
CA VAL A 207 12.95 7.08 -15.97
C VAL A 207 12.80 7.92 -17.24
N SER A 208 11.57 8.13 -17.76
CA SER A 208 11.29 8.93 -18.97
C SER A 208 11.90 10.32 -18.87
N GLY A 209 11.68 10.99 -17.74
CA GLY A 209 12.18 12.34 -17.46
C GLY A 209 13.71 12.38 -17.42
N ALA A 210 14.34 11.45 -16.71
CA ALA A 210 15.80 11.39 -16.55
C ALA A 210 16.55 11.26 -17.90
N VAL A 211 15.97 10.55 -18.87
CA VAL A 211 16.58 10.30 -20.18
C VAL A 211 16.03 11.18 -21.30
N ALA A 212 15.23 12.20 -20.97
CA ALA A 212 14.53 13.01 -21.95
C ALA A 212 15.47 13.68 -22.97
N GLU A 213 14.88 14.02 -24.13
CA GLU A 213 15.47 14.69 -25.29
C GLU A 213 16.56 13.96 -26.08
N ARG A 214 17.18 12.89 -25.57
CA ARG A 214 18.29 12.23 -26.27
C ARG A 214 18.21 10.70 -26.39
N VAL A 215 17.27 10.05 -25.71
CA VAL A 215 17.00 8.62 -25.91
C VAL A 215 16.17 8.40 -27.18
N LYS A 216 16.42 7.30 -27.91
CA LYS A 216 15.50 6.88 -28.99
C LYS A 216 14.19 6.36 -28.39
N SER A 217 13.05 6.83 -28.87
CA SER A 217 11.73 6.47 -28.32
C SER A 217 11.41 4.97 -28.34
N PRO A 218 11.66 4.21 -29.43
CA PRO A 218 11.46 2.74 -29.42
C PRO A 218 12.34 2.02 -28.39
N THR A 219 13.56 2.50 -28.21
CA THR A 219 14.51 1.95 -27.24
C THR A 219 14.03 2.19 -25.80
N TYR A 220 13.48 3.37 -25.52
CA TYR A 220 12.85 3.64 -24.23
C TYR A 220 11.62 2.74 -23.99
N ALA A 221 10.81 2.46 -25.03
CA ALA A 221 9.68 1.54 -24.90
C ALA A 221 10.11 0.12 -24.48
N VAL A 222 11.22 -0.39 -25.05
CA VAL A 222 11.79 -1.68 -24.63
C VAL A 222 12.23 -1.65 -23.17
N PHE A 223 12.92 -0.58 -22.75
CA PHE A 223 13.31 -0.42 -21.35
C PHE A 223 12.08 -0.37 -20.42
N ALA A 224 11.06 0.42 -20.76
CA ALA A 224 9.82 0.53 -19.99
C ALA A 224 9.11 -0.82 -19.84
N PHE A 225 9.08 -1.62 -20.91
CA PHE A 225 8.57 -2.99 -20.86
C PHE A 225 9.33 -3.86 -19.86
N LEU A 226 10.67 -3.87 -19.93
CA LEU A 226 11.52 -4.68 -19.03
C LEU A 226 11.42 -4.21 -17.58
N MET A 227 11.30 -2.90 -17.37
CA MET A 227 11.09 -2.30 -16.05
C MET A 227 9.78 -2.82 -15.43
N ALA A 228 8.67 -2.73 -16.17
CA ALA A 228 7.35 -3.15 -15.71
C ALA A 228 7.16 -4.68 -15.67
N SER A 229 7.92 -5.42 -16.49
CA SER A 229 7.80 -6.88 -16.59
C SER A 229 8.70 -7.62 -15.63
N PHE A 230 9.80 -7.04 -15.15
CA PHE A 230 10.79 -7.78 -14.35
C PHE A 230 11.46 -6.96 -13.25
N ILE A 231 12.06 -5.80 -13.57
CA ILE A 231 12.88 -5.07 -12.58
C ILE A 231 12.03 -4.61 -11.39
N TYR A 232 10.97 -3.86 -11.65
CA TYR A 232 10.07 -3.34 -10.63
C TYR A 232 9.28 -4.47 -9.93
N PRO A 233 8.65 -5.42 -10.63
CA PRO A 233 7.95 -6.54 -10.01
C PRO A 233 8.76 -7.34 -8.99
N VAL A 234 10.05 -7.58 -9.25
CA VAL A 234 10.88 -8.35 -8.31
C VAL A 234 11.13 -7.57 -7.02
N VAL A 235 11.28 -6.24 -7.11
CA VAL A 235 11.34 -5.39 -5.90
C VAL A 235 10.03 -5.48 -5.11
N VAL A 236 8.89 -5.43 -5.80
CA VAL A 236 7.57 -5.63 -5.16
C VAL A 236 7.48 -7.01 -4.49
N ALA A 237 7.97 -8.06 -5.16
CA ALA A 237 7.96 -9.42 -4.63
C ALA A 237 8.68 -9.50 -3.27
N TRP A 238 9.85 -8.88 -3.16
CA TRP A 238 10.62 -8.88 -1.93
C TRP A 238 9.88 -8.21 -0.76
N THR A 239 9.06 -7.20 -1.07
CA THR A 239 8.37 -6.36 -0.08
C THR A 239 6.88 -6.68 -0.02
N TRP A 240 6.04 -5.98 -0.79
CA TRP A 240 4.58 -6.07 -0.75
C TRP A 240 4.04 -7.43 -1.21
N GLY A 241 4.83 -8.20 -1.97
CA GLY A 241 4.52 -9.58 -2.34
C GLY A 241 4.68 -10.60 -1.20
N GLY A 242 5.17 -10.17 -0.03
CA GLY A 242 5.42 -11.05 1.12
C GLY A 242 6.71 -11.85 1.03
N GLY A 243 7.69 -11.36 0.24
CA GLY A 243 8.99 -12.00 0.08
C GLY A 243 9.93 -11.78 1.26
N TRP A 244 11.22 -12.06 1.02
CA TRP A 244 12.24 -12.14 2.06
C TRP A 244 12.52 -10.81 2.79
N LEU A 245 12.26 -9.64 2.17
CA LEU A 245 12.38 -8.34 2.85
C LEU A 245 11.16 -8.03 3.73
N ALA A 246 10.01 -8.67 3.50
CA ALA A 246 8.82 -8.48 4.31
C ALA A 246 8.99 -8.98 5.76
N THR A 247 9.97 -9.86 6.01
CA THR A 247 10.22 -10.46 7.34
C THR A 247 11.69 -10.37 7.77
N ILE A 248 12.52 -9.60 7.07
CA ILE A 248 13.95 -9.51 7.38
C ILE A 248 14.21 -8.94 8.78
N LEU A 249 15.22 -9.47 9.46
CA LEU A 249 15.60 -9.09 10.84
C LEU A 249 14.44 -9.19 11.85
N ASP A 250 13.50 -10.12 11.61
CA ASP A 250 12.31 -10.38 12.45
C ASP A 250 11.31 -9.21 12.58
N VAL A 251 11.54 -8.10 11.87
CA VAL A 251 10.70 -6.90 11.87
C VAL A 251 10.04 -6.65 10.52
N GLY A 252 10.71 -7.05 9.44
CA GLY A 252 10.31 -6.68 8.09
C GLY A 252 10.60 -5.22 7.77
N TYR A 253 10.78 -4.98 6.48
CA TYR A 253 10.91 -3.64 5.94
C TYR A 253 9.56 -2.90 5.88
N MET A 254 9.59 -1.58 6.03
CA MET A 254 8.43 -0.69 5.92
C MET A 254 8.53 0.26 4.73
N ASP A 255 7.51 0.24 3.88
CA ASP A 255 7.31 1.23 2.83
C ASP A 255 5.85 1.28 2.47
N PHE A 256 5.15 2.19 3.14
CA PHE A 256 3.70 2.24 3.11
C PHE A 256 3.16 2.37 1.68
N ALA A 257 3.74 3.28 0.88
CA ALA A 257 3.28 3.55 -0.47
C ALA A 257 4.39 3.54 -1.55
N GLY A 258 5.68 3.43 -1.22
CA GLY A 258 6.73 3.25 -2.23
C GLY A 258 7.84 4.32 -2.34
N SER A 259 8.37 4.89 -1.23
CA SER A 259 9.63 5.67 -1.32
C SER A 259 10.79 4.81 -1.82
N GLY A 260 10.82 3.54 -1.42
CA GLY A 260 11.78 2.55 -1.91
C GLY A 260 11.27 1.87 -3.17
N VAL A 261 10.12 1.21 -3.07
CA VAL A 261 9.61 0.32 -4.11
C VAL A 261 9.37 1.05 -5.43
N VAL A 262 8.82 2.27 -5.40
CA VAL A 262 8.55 3.08 -6.60
C VAL A 262 9.63 4.10 -6.86
N HIS A 263 9.85 5.02 -5.91
CA HIS A 263 10.67 6.19 -6.16
C HIS A 263 12.16 5.87 -6.22
N LEU A 264 12.69 5.10 -5.26
CA LEU A 264 14.09 4.69 -5.31
C LEU A 264 14.36 3.82 -6.54
N THR A 265 13.52 2.82 -6.80
CA THR A 265 13.61 1.94 -7.99
C THR A 265 13.66 2.73 -9.29
N GLY A 266 12.71 3.63 -9.53
CA GLY A 266 12.68 4.48 -10.73
C GLY A 266 13.82 5.49 -10.76
N GLY A 267 14.17 6.08 -9.61
CA GLY A 267 15.22 7.09 -9.48
C GLY A 267 16.62 6.54 -9.77
N VAL A 268 16.97 5.35 -9.27
CA VAL A 268 18.29 4.73 -9.55
C VAL A 268 18.38 4.18 -10.96
N ALA A 269 17.26 3.69 -11.50
CA ALA A 269 17.17 3.30 -12.90
C ALA A 269 17.38 4.51 -13.83
N GLY A 270 16.74 5.65 -13.51
CA GLY A 270 16.92 6.93 -14.16
C GLY A 270 18.35 7.44 -14.07
N LEU A 271 18.96 7.35 -12.88
CA LEU A 271 20.36 7.73 -12.64
C LEU A 271 21.32 6.89 -13.51
N ALA A 272 21.14 5.57 -13.55
CA ALA A 272 21.92 4.69 -14.41
C ALA A 272 21.77 5.07 -15.89
N GLY A 273 20.53 5.31 -16.34
CA GLY A 273 20.23 5.76 -17.68
C GLY A 273 20.96 7.06 -18.04
N THR A 274 20.78 8.12 -17.26
CA THR A 274 21.38 9.42 -17.57
C THR A 274 22.92 9.38 -17.58
N ILE A 275 23.55 8.62 -16.69
CA ILE A 275 25.00 8.40 -16.67
C ILE A 275 25.46 7.72 -17.97
N ILE A 276 24.79 6.65 -18.39
CA ILE A 276 25.20 5.88 -19.58
C ILE A 276 24.93 6.62 -20.89
N LEU A 277 23.79 7.32 -20.98
CA LEU A 277 23.47 8.19 -22.12
C LEU A 277 24.46 9.34 -22.24
N GLY A 278 24.96 9.84 -21.12
CA GLY A 278 25.75 11.06 -21.04
C GLY A 278 24.90 12.32 -21.24
N PRO A 279 25.50 13.50 -21.15
CA PRO A 279 24.77 14.76 -21.15
C PRO A 279 24.23 15.17 -22.52
N ARG A 280 23.13 15.94 -22.53
CA ARG A 280 22.63 16.61 -23.73
C ARG A 280 23.70 17.56 -24.26
N LYS A 281 23.86 17.59 -25.57
CA LYS A 281 24.86 18.42 -26.25
C LYS A 281 24.64 19.89 -25.93
N GLY A 282 25.65 20.53 -25.37
CA GLY A 282 25.59 21.94 -24.99
C GLY A 282 25.13 22.18 -23.55
N ARG A 283 24.62 21.19 -22.80
CA ARG A 283 24.03 21.40 -21.46
C ARG A 283 24.93 22.15 -20.48
N PHE A 284 26.22 21.83 -20.49
CA PHE A 284 27.21 22.40 -19.58
C PHE A 284 28.08 23.50 -20.20
N THR A 285 27.89 23.80 -21.49
CA THR A 285 28.59 24.90 -22.18
C THR A 285 27.67 26.09 -22.42
N ASN A 286 26.40 25.82 -22.75
CA ASN A 286 25.34 26.80 -23.02
C ASN A 286 24.11 26.53 -22.13
N PRO A 287 24.22 26.66 -20.79
CA PRO A 287 23.15 26.26 -19.88
C PRO A 287 21.82 27.00 -20.11
N ALA A 288 21.85 28.23 -20.62
CA ALA A 288 20.66 29.03 -20.91
C ALA A 288 19.74 28.40 -21.98
N GLU A 289 20.27 27.57 -22.90
CA GLU A 289 19.45 26.86 -23.89
C GLU A 289 18.60 25.73 -23.29
N PHE A 290 18.86 25.37 -22.03
CA PHE A 290 18.23 24.25 -21.32
C PHE A 290 17.30 24.71 -20.21
N GLU A 291 16.98 26.00 -20.17
CA GLU A 291 15.95 26.53 -19.28
C GLU A 291 14.58 25.95 -19.64
N THR A 292 13.72 25.81 -18.61
CA THR A 292 12.35 25.35 -18.72
C THR A 292 11.60 26.13 -19.80
N HIS A 293 11.14 25.43 -20.85
CA HIS A 293 10.50 26.13 -21.98
C HIS A 293 9.06 26.59 -21.66
N ASN A 294 8.37 25.91 -20.73
CA ASN A 294 6.99 26.24 -20.34
C ASN A 294 6.76 25.96 -18.85
N LEU A 295 7.02 26.98 -18.03
CA LEU A 295 6.86 26.92 -16.59
C LEU A 295 5.41 26.64 -16.14
N PRO A 296 4.34 27.21 -16.77
CA PRO A 296 2.97 26.80 -16.48
C PRO A 296 2.72 25.29 -16.56
N LEU A 297 3.28 24.60 -17.56
CA LEU A 297 3.17 23.13 -17.65
C LEU A 297 3.88 22.41 -16.50
N VAL A 298 5.03 22.91 -16.03
CA VAL A 298 5.71 22.37 -14.85
C VAL A 298 4.84 22.51 -13.60
N VAL A 299 4.22 23.67 -13.41
CA VAL A 299 3.34 23.94 -12.27
C VAL A 299 2.08 23.07 -12.32
N LEU A 300 1.40 23.02 -13.48
CA LEU A 300 0.22 22.16 -13.67
C LEU A 300 0.57 20.68 -13.51
N GLY A 301 1.73 20.25 -14.01
CA GLY A 301 2.27 18.91 -13.80
C GLY A 301 2.44 18.59 -12.32
N THR A 302 3.04 19.50 -11.56
CA THR A 302 3.24 19.36 -10.11
C THR A 302 1.92 19.28 -9.35
N PHE A 303 0.93 20.11 -9.67
CA PHE A 303 -0.39 20.03 -9.05
C PHE A 303 -1.13 18.74 -9.39
N ALA A 304 -1.05 18.27 -10.65
CA ALA A 304 -1.64 17.00 -11.05
C ALA A 304 -0.97 15.81 -10.33
N LEU A 305 0.36 15.85 -10.14
CA LEU A 305 1.09 14.85 -9.36
C LEU A 305 0.69 14.87 -7.89
N TRP A 306 0.60 16.04 -7.25
CA TRP A 306 0.13 16.15 -5.86
C TRP A 306 -1.30 15.64 -5.73
N PHE A 307 -2.19 16.02 -6.64
CA PHE A 307 -3.58 15.52 -6.65
C PHE A 307 -3.63 13.99 -6.78
N GLY A 308 -2.88 13.41 -7.71
CA GLY A 308 -2.77 11.96 -7.86
C GLY A 308 -2.14 11.26 -6.66
N TRP A 309 -1.29 11.97 -5.90
CA TRP A 309 -0.68 11.46 -4.67
C TRP A 309 -1.70 11.14 -3.56
N TYR A 310 -2.90 11.73 -3.60
CA TYR A 310 -3.99 11.34 -2.71
C TYR A 310 -4.60 9.98 -3.06
N GLY A 311 -4.43 9.50 -4.30
CA GLY A 311 -4.66 8.10 -4.64
C GLY A 311 -3.48 7.20 -4.26
N PHE A 312 -2.26 7.73 -4.34
CA PHE A 312 -1.03 7.00 -4.10
C PHE A 312 -0.83 6.66 -2.62
N ASN A 313 -0.72 7.67 -1.77
CA ASN A 313 -0.44 7.47 -0.34
C ASN A 313 -1.70 6.98 0.40
N PRO A 314 -2.81 7.76 0.49
CA PRO A 314 -4.02 7.29 1.17
C PRO A 314 -4.58 5.98 0.61
N GLY A 315 -4.52 5.76 -0.71
CA GLY A 315 -4.98 4.52 -1.32
C GLY A 315 -4.20 3.29 -0.86
N SER A 316 -2.96 3.47 -0.37
CA SER A 316 -2.13 2.38 0.16
C SER A 316 -2.57 1.91 1.55
N THR A 317 -3.66 2.45 2.12
CA THR A 317 -4.41 1.73 3.17
C THR A 317 -5.04 0.45 2.67
N LEU A 318 -5.16 0.29 1.34
CA LEU A 318 -5.76 -0.84 0.66
C LEU A 318 -7.19 -1.13 1.14
N GLY A 319 -7.91 -0.14 1.65
CA GLY A 319 -9.25 -0.34 2.18
C GLY A 319 -9.80 0.87 2.94
N MET A 320 -11.11 0.85 3.12
CA MET A 320 -11.98 1.83 3.77
C MET A 320 -13.21 1.16 4.42
N HIS A 321 -13.15 -0.15 4.69
CA HIS A 321 -14.29 -0.94 5.17
C HIS A 321 -14.71 -0.65 6.61
N ASP A 322 -13.83 -0.01 7.41
CA ASP A 322 -14.11 0.29 8.80
C ASP A 322 -13.56 1.67 9.24
N TYR A 323 -13.87 2.04 10.49
CA TYR A 323 -13.42 3.30 11.07
C TYR A 323 -11.89 3.39 11.16
N ALA A 324 -11.20 2.29 11.45
CA ALA A 324 -9.76 2.28 11.68
C ALA A 324 -8.99 2.54 10.38
N THR A 325 -9.34 1.83 9.30
CA THR A 325 -8.80 2.04 7.96
C THR A 325 -9.10 3.45 7.43
N GLY A 326 -10.31 3.96 7.69
CA GLY A 326 -10.66 5.34 7.32
C GLY A 326 -9.91 6.42 8.09
N ALA A 327 -9.72 6.24 9.40
CA ALA A 327 -8.87 7.14 10.19
C ALA A 327 -7.42 7.13 9.70
N MET A 328 -6.92 5.96 9.26
CA MET A 328 -5.56 5.83 8.72
C MET A 328 -5.41 6.60 7.41
N ALA A 329 -6.37 6.45 6.50
CA ALA A 329 -6.36 7.19 5.24
C ALA A 329 -6.37 8.71 5.46
N ALA A 330 -7.14 9.19 6.45
CA ALA A 330 -7.18 10.61 6.81
C ALA A 330 -5.82 11.12 7.33
N GLN A 331 -5.16 10.37 8.20
CA GLN A 331 -3.80 10.70 8.66
C GLN A 331 -2.80 10.69 7.52
N VAL A 332 -2.83 9.65 6.67
CA VAL A 332 -1.94 9.52 5.52
C VAL A 332 -2.09 10.71 4.58
N ALA A 333 -3.32 11.17 4.34
CA ALA A 333 -3.59 12.36 3.54
C ALA A 333 -2.99 13.64 4.18
N MET A 334 -3.12 13.78 5.50
CA MET A 334 -2.55 14.92 6.24
C MET A 334 -1.02 14.92 6.18
N ASN A 335 -0.39 13.78 6.45
CA ASN A 335 1.07 13.61 6.38
C ASN A 335 1.61 13.89 4.98
N THR A 336 0.93 13.38 3.95
CA THR A 336 1.25 13.64 2.54
C THR A 336 1.25 15.14 2.25
N THR A 337 0.20 15.85 2.69
CA THR A 337 0.04 17.29 2.48
C THR A 337 1.10 18.11 3.22
N LEU A 338 1.35 17.80 4.49
CA LEU A 338 2.30 18.52 5.33
C LEU A 338 3.74 18.36 4.81
N SER A 339 4.14 17.15 4.44
CA SER A 339 5.48 16.91 3.90
C SER A 339 5.69 17.61 2.55
N ALA A 340 4.69 17.58 1.67
CA ALA A 340 4.73 18.30 0.39
C ALA A 340 4.90 19.81 0.58
N ALA A 341 4.08 20.41 1.45
CA ALA A 341 4.12 21.84 1.73
C ALA A 341 5.45 22.26 2.36
N THR A 342 5.96 21.46 3.29
CA THR A 342 7.22 21.75 4.00
C THR A 342 8.45 21.56 3.11
N GLY A 343 8.47 20.52 2.27
CA GLY A 343 9.50 20.34 1.24
C GLY A 343 9.53 21.52 0.27
N GLY A 344 8.36 21.91 -0.26
CA GLY A 344 8.22 23.04 -1.17
C GLY A 344 8.70 24.36 -0.58
N ILE A 345 8.18 24.74 0.59
CA ILE A 345 8.53 26.03 1.21
C ILE A 345 10.01 26.08 1.61
N THR A 346 10.59 24.93 2.01
CA THR A 346 12.01 24.85 2.37
C THR A 346 12.89 25.11 1.15
N VAL A 347 12.62 24.47 0.01
CA VAL A 347 13.36 24.76 -1.23
C VAL A 347 13.15 26.20 -1.67
N PHE A 348 11.92 26.72 -1.62
CA PHE A 348 11.64 28.11 -1.97
C PHE A 348 12.50 29.11 -1.15
N ILE A 349 12.52 28.94 0.18
CA ILE A 349 13.31 29.81 1.06
C ILE A 349 14.80 29.65 0.77
N LEU A 350 15.31 28.42 0.72
CA LEU A 350 16.75 28.17 0.52
C LEU A 350 17.24 28.66 -0.84
N ALA A 351 16.49 28.37 -1.92
CA ALA A 351 16.81 28.83 -3.26
C ALA A 351 16.83 30.37 -3.32
N TYR A 352 15.88 31.05 -2.68
CA TYR A 352 15.87 32.51 -2.58
C TYR A 352 17.06 33.03 -1.76
N LEU A 353 17.42 32.40 -0.65
CA LEU A 353 18.56 32.82 0.17
C LEU A 353 19.89 32.67 -0.58
N ILE A 354 20.05 31.64 -1.41
CA ILE A 354 21.26 31.37 -2.19
C ILE A 354 21.34 32.28 -3.43
N THR A 355 20.25 32.38 -4.20
CA THR A 355 20.26 33.02 -5.52
C THR A 355 19.73 34.45 -5.53
N ARG A 356 19.03 34.87 -4.47
CA ARG A 356 18.24 36.11 -4.38
C ARG A 356 17.19 36.26 -5.47
N LYS A 357 16.72 35.14 -6.03
CA LYS A 357 15.68 35.05 -7.05
C LYS A 357 14.62 34.03 -6.64
N TYR A 358 13.39 34.24 -7.09
CA TYR A 358 12.32 33.26 -6.90
C TYR A 358 12.44 32.16 -7.95
N ASP A 359 12.67 30.93 -7.49
CA ASP A 359 12.77 29.75 -8.35
C ASP A 359 11.51 28.89 -8.23
N VAL A 360 10.60 29.07 -9.19
CA VAL A 360 9.33 28.33 -9.23
C VAL A 360 9.53 26.86 -9.57
N GLY A 361 10.51 26.54 -10.43
CA GLY A 361 10.85 25.16 -10.77
C GLY A 361 11.44 24.43 -9.57
N GLY A 362 12.36 25.08 -8.85
CA GLY A 362 12.88 24.60 -7.57
C GLY A 362 11.78 24.36 -6.54
N LEU A 363 10.84 25.29 -6.37
CA LEU A 363 9.67 25.10 -5.50
C LEU A 363 8.85 23.86 -5.92
N CYS A 364 8.58 23.68 -7.21
CA CYS A 364 7.86 22.50 -7.72
C CYS A 364 8.58 21.19 -7.36
N ASN A 365 9.89 21.10 -7.61
CA ASN A 365 10.68 19.94 -7.23
C ASN A 365 10.78 19.76 -5.70
N GLY A 366 10.77 20.84 -4.92
CA GLY A 366 10.72 20.78 -3.46
C GLY A 366 9.41 20.16 -2.94
N ILE A 367 8.28 20.48 -3.57
CA ILE A 367 6.99 19.85 -3.28
C ILE A 367 7.07 18.35 -3.56
N LEU A 368 7.59 17.97 -4.73
CA LEU A 368 7.73 16.56 -5.12
C LEU A 368 8.72 15.81 -4.20
N ALA A 369 9.83 16.45 -3.81
CA ALA A 369 10.78 15.89 -2.87
C ALA A 369 10.12 15.60 -1.51
N GLY A 370 9.27 16.51 -1.03
CA GLY A 370 8.47 16.29 0.19
C GLY A 370 7.49 15.14 0.05
N LEU A 371 6.78 15.06 -1.07
CA LEU A 371 5.84 13.96 -1.37
C LEU A 371 6.56 12.61 -1.42
N VAL A 372 7.70 12.51 -2.14
CA VAL A 372 8.52 11.28 -2.18
C VAL A 372 9.03 10.91 -0.80
N SER A 373 9.51 11.88 -0.02
CA SER A 373 10.14 11.62 1.28
C SER A 373 9.15 11.04 2.30
N ILE A 374 7.87 11.42 2.28
CA ILE A 374 6.89 10.89 3.24
C ILE A 374 6.25 9.58 2.79
N THR A 375 6.41 9.18 1.54
CA THR A 375 5.67 8.07 0.93
C THR A 375 5.85 6.74 1.68
N ALA A 376 7.06 6.40 2.14
CA ALA A 376 7.30 5.21 2.96
C ALA A 376 6.72 5.32 4.37
N GLY A 377 6.70 6.52 4.94
CA GLY A 377 6.34 6.79 6.33
C GLY A 377 4.93 7.31 6.56
N CYS A 378 4.14 7.50 5.50
CA CYS A 378 2.94 8.32 5.59
C CYS A 378 1.85 7.71 6.49
N GLY A 379 1.82 6.39 6.65
CA GLY A 379 0.88 5.66 7.53
C GLY A 379 1.38 5.35 8.95
N ASN A 380 2.67 5.54 9.23
CA ASN A 380 3.28 5.16 10.51
C ASN A 380 4.08 6.29 11.19
N MET A 381 4.02 7.51 10.65
CA MET A 381 4.61 8.73 11.23
C MET A 381 3.56 9.70 11.77
N GLU A 382 3.93 10.47 12.80
CA GLU A 382 3.08 11.55 13.33
C GLU A 382 3.20 12.80 12.45
N CYS A 383 2.20 13.68 12.47
CA CYS A 383 2.18 14.87 11.62
C CYS A 383 3.42 15.76 11.78
N GLY A 384 3.98 15.84 13.00
CA GLY A 384 5.24 16.56 13.25
C GLY A 384 6.44 15.91 12.55
N SER A 385 6.52 14.58 12.55
CA SER A 385 7.53 13.81 11.82
C SER A 385 7.37 13.94 10.31
N ALA A 386 6.15 14.04 9.80
CA ALA A 386 5.91 14.31 8.38
C ALA A 386 6.45 15.68 7.94
N VAL A 387 6.28 16.71 8.78
CA VAL A 387 6.88 18.05 8.58
C VAL A 387 8.41 17.96 8.56
N ALA A 388 9.03 17.27 9.52
CA ALA A 388 10.47 17.10 9.58
C ALA A 388 11.01 16.31 8.35
N THR A 389 10.28 15.29 7.92
CA THR A 389 10.62 14.44 6.77
C THR A 389 10.64 15.27 5.48
N GLY A 390 9.63 16.11 5.24
CA GLY A 390 9.59 17.01 4.09
C GLY A 390 10.68 18.09 4.15
N PHE A 391 10.89 18.69 5.31
CA PHE A 391 11.96 19.67 5.54
C PHE A 391 13.35 19.10 5.22
N ILE A 392 13.71 17.94 5.77
CA ILE A 392 15.01 17.29 5.50
C ILE A 392 15.08 16.81 4.05
N GLY A 393 13.98 16.30 3.50
CA GLY A 393 13.87 15.89 2.09
C GLY A 393 14.25 17.00 1.12
N ALA A 394 13.91 18.26 1.42
CA ALA A 394 14.33 19.42 0.63
C ALA A 394 15.86 19.59 0.58
N PHE A 395 16.57 19.40 1.70
CA PHE A 395 18.03 19.47 1.71
C PHE A 395 18.66 18.32 0.93
N VAL A 396 18.09 17.11 1.04
CA VAL A 396 18.52 15.93 0.27
C VAL A 396 18.36 16.18 -1.23
N TYR A 397 17.21 16.72 -1.65
CA TYR A 397 16.97 17.12 -3.04
C TYR A 397 17.98 18.17 -3.52
N MET A 398 18.09 19.30 -2.82
CA MET A 398 18.98 20.39 -3.26
C MET A 398 20.45 19.93 -3.31
N GLY A 399 20.90 19.21 -2.28
CA GLY A 399 22.26 18.70 -2.21
C GLY A 399 22.58 17.70 -3.32
N SER A 400 21.66 16.78 -3.61
CA SER A 400 21.84 15.78 -4.68
C SER A 400 21.73 16.40 -6.08
N SER A 401 20.83 17.35 -6.32
CA SER A 401 20.76 18.11 -7.58
C SER A 401 22.07 18.86 -7.84
N MET A 402 22.58 19.59 -6.84
CA MET A 402 23.88 20.28 -6.92
C MET A 402 25.05 19.31 -7.17
N LEU A 403 25.01 18.11 -6.56
CA LEU A 403 26.01 17.07 -6.78
C LEU A 403 26.01 16.58 -8.24
N LEU A 404 24.84 16.29 -8.81
CA LEU A 404 24.71 15.86 -10.21
C LEU A 404 25.23 16.93 -11.17
N GLN A 405 24.89 18.20 -10.94
CA GLN A 405 25.42 19.32 -11.72
C GLN A 405 26.96 19.39 -11.65
N LYS A 406 27.54 19.23 -10.44
CA LYS A 406 29.00 19.22 -10.24
C LYS A 406 29.68 18.04 -10.96
N LEU A 407 29.04 16.88 -10.97
CA LEU A 407 29.52 15.67 -11.66
C LEU A 407 29.24 15.69 -13.17
N LYS A 408 28.60 16.74 -13.69
CA LYS A 408 28.18 16.87 -15.09
C LYS A 408 27.27 15.71 -15.54
N ILE A 409 26.40 15.26 -14.63
CA ILE A 409 25.33 14.30 -14.92
C ILE A 409 24.07 15.12 -15.25
N ASP A 410 23.53 14.92 -16.45
CA ASP A 410 22.43 15.73 -16.98
C ASP A 410 21.09 15.00 -16.86
N ASP A 411 20.45 15.17 -15.70
CA ASP A 411 19.06 14.80 -15.48
C ASP A 411 18.14 15.98 -15.84
N PRO A 412 17.32 15.90 -16.90
CA PRO A 412 16.51 17.02 -17.37
C PRO A 412 15.45 17.54 -16.39
N VAL A 413 14.99 16.72 -15.46
CA VAL A 413 13.88 17.06 -14.55
C VAL A 413 14.23 16.85 -13.09
N ASP A 414 15.51 16.58 -12.79
CA ASP A 414 15.97 16.15 -11.47
C ASP A 414 15.22 14.90 -10.94
N ALA A 415 14.92 13.95 -11.84
CA ALA A 415 14.24 12.71 -11.47
C ALA A 415 15.03 11.89 -10.43
N ALA A 416 16.35 11.75 -10.61
CA ALA A 416 17.20 11.05 -9.65
C ALA A 416 17.28 11.78 -8.29
N PRO A 417 17.54 13.10 -8.20
CA PRO A 417 17.43 13.86 -6.96
C PRO A 417 16.08 13.71 -6.24
N VAL A 418 14.96 13.92 -6.96
CA VAL A 418 13.61 13.91 -6.38
C VAL A 418 13.17 12.49 -6.00
N HIS A 419 13.43 11.48 -6.83
CA HIS A 419 12.92 10.12 -6.58
C HIS A 419 13.95 9.19 -5.96
N GLY A 420 15.18 9.19 -6.47
CA GLY A 420 16.25 8.32 -5.98
C GLY A 420 16.74 8.75 -4.59
N PHE A 421 17.26 9.98 -4.48
CA PHE A 421 17.86 10.43 -3.22
C PHE A 421 16.81 10.70 -2.13
N CYS A 422 15.70 11.38 -2.45
CA CYS A 422 14.62 11.54 -1.48
C CYS A 422 13.88 10.23 -1.20
N GLY A 423 13.88 9.26 -2.13
CA GLY A 423 13.38 7.90 -1.89
C GLY A 423 14.21 7.18 -0.81
N ILE A 424 15.55 7.24 -0.91
CA ILE A 424 16.44 6.75 0.16
C ILE A 424 16.11 7.43 1.48
N TRP A 425 16.02 8.76 1.48
CA TRP A 425 15.69 9.50 2.70
C TRP A 425 14.35 9.08 3.28
N GLY A 426 13.30 8.97 2.46
CA GLY A 426 11.97 8.60 2.95
C GLY A 426 11.92 7.20 3.57
N VAL A 427 12.64 6.25 2.95
CA VAL A 427 12.82 4.90 3.51
C VAL A 427 13.51 4.92 4.87
N LEU A 428 14.59 5.70 5.01
CA LEU A 428 15.31 5.81 6.27
C LEU A 428 14.49 6.56 7.32
N ALA A 429 13.84 7.66 6.92
CA ALA A 429 12.98 8.47 7.77
C ALA A 429 11.85 7.61 8.35
N CYS A 430 11.26 6.73 7.54
CA CYS A 430 10.22 5.77 7.97
C CYS A 430 10.65 4.96 9.19
N GLY A 431 11.86 4.39 9.18
CA GLY A 431 12.39 3.67 10.34
C GLY A 431 12.78 4.58 11.52
N LEU A 432 13.20 5.82 11.25
CA LEU A 432 13.66 6.76 12.28
C LEU A 432 12.52 7.45 13.04
N PHE A 433 11.40 7.72 12.36
CA PHE A 433 10.29 8.51 12.88
C PHE A 433 8.99 7.71 13.05
N ASP A 434 9.09 6.38 13.04
CA ASP A 434 8.00 5.47 13.34
C ASP A 434 7.36 5.77 14.70
N TRP A 435 6.05 5.52 14.82
CA TRP A 435 5.24 5.81 16.02
C TRP A 435 5.71 5.13 17.30
N GLY A 436 6.40 3.99 17.20
CA GLY A 436 7.05 3.34 18.33
C GLY A 436 8.30 4.10 18.76
N LYS A 437 8.17 5.34 19.25
CA LYS A 437 9.25 6.34 19.38
C LYS A 437 10.59 5.78 19.89
N GLY A 438 11.57 5.65 18.98
CA GLY A 438 13.00 5.54 19.29
C GLY A 438 13.68 4.24 18.83
N PHE A 439 14.97 4.10 19.12
CA PHE A 439 15.75 2.88 18.82
C PHE A 439 15.26 1.61 19.54
N ASP A 440 14.44 1.76 20.58
CA ASP A 440 14.03 0.68 21.45
C ASP A 440 12.57 0.27 21.29
N HIS A 441 11.77 1.01 20.52
CA HIS A 441 10.38 0.69 20.26
C HIS A 441 10.14 0.62 18.74
N TYR A 442 9.24 -0.26 18.31
CA TYR A 442 8.90 -0.47 16.91
C TYR A 442 7.40 -0.70 16.80
N HIS A 443 6.72 0.14 16.03
CA HIS A 443 5.29 0.06 15.72
C HIS A 443 5.03 -0.71 14.43
N GLY A 444 5.87 -0.50 13.40
CA GLY A 444 5.75 -1.27 12.17
C GLY A 444 4.46 -0.97 11.38
N TRP A 445 3.81 -2.04 10.91
CA TRP A 445 2.56 -2.00 10.16
C TRP A 445 1.29 -1.96 11.05
N SER A 446 1.40 -1.72 12.37
CA SER A 446 0.28 -1.89 13.32
C SER A 446 -0.73 -0.73 13.41
N GLY A 447 -0.68 0.23 12.48
CA GLY A 447 -1.68 1.30 12.32
C GLY A 447 -1.79 2.28 13.48
N PHE A 448 -2.93 2.29 14.20
CA PHE A 448 -3.08 3.10 15.44
C PHE A 448 -2.88 2.29 16.72
N GLY A 449 -2.60 0.99 16.61
CA GLY A 449 -2.61 0.06 17.74
C GLY A 449 -1.61 0.43 18.83
N CYS A 450 -0.42 0.91 18.48
CA CYS A 450 0.58 1.29 19.49
C CYS A 450 0.21 2.55 20.29
N MET A 451 -0.52 3.51 19.71
CA MET A 451 -0.92 4.73 20.45
C MET A 451 -2.13 4.52 21.35
N MET A 452 -3.03 3.61 20.99
CA MET A 452 -4.31 3.44 21.69
C MET A 452 -4.25 2.50 22.89
N ASN A 453 -3.10 1.84 23.15
CA ASN A 453 -2.87 0.94 24.28
C ASN A 453 -3.97 -0.15 24.43
N THR A 454 -4.64 -0.50 23.33
CA THR A 454 -5.88 -1.31 23.33
C THR A 454 -5.66 -2.82 23.24
N ALA A 455 -4.42 -3.30 23.20
CA ALA A 455 -4.05 -4.65 23.57
C ALA A 455 -2.54 -4.67 23.86
N GLY A 456 -2.11 -5.31 24.94
CA GLY A 456 -0.74 -5.24 25.50
C GLY A 456 0.40 -5.85 24.66
N THR A 457 0.38 -5.71 23.33
CA THR A 457 1.37 -6.25 22.38
C THR A 457 1.60 -5.40 21.11
N ALA A 458 1.07 -4.17 20.99
CA ALA A 458 1.11 -3.45 19.72
C ALA A 458 2.46 -2.76 19.38
N CYS A 459 3.29 -2.44 20.37
CA CYS A 459 4.63 -1.88 20.14
C CYS A 459 5.69 -2.88 20.62
N GLN A 460 6.54 -3.33 19.71
CA GLN A 460 7.62 -4.27 20.03
C GLN A 460 8.81 -3.52 20.63
N THR A 461 9.38 -4.02 21.72
CA THR A 461 10.56 -3.46 22.39
C THR A 461 11.86 -4.15 21.94
N GLY A 462 12.96 -3.41 21.79
CA GLY A 462 14.27 -3.95 21.41
C GLY A 462 14.50 -4.11 19.89
N TYR A 463 13.54 -3.70 19.06
CA TYR A 463 13.55 -3.94 17.61
C TYR A 463 13.87 -2.70 16.76
N GLY A 464 14.01 -1.50 17.33
CA GLY A 464 14.24 -0.28 16.55
C GLY A 464 15.58 -0.31 15.77
N GLY A 465 16.62 -0.92 16.34
CA GLY A 465 17.87 -1.19 15.61
C GLY A 465 17.68 -2.11 14.40
N SER A 466 16.91 -3.18 14.55
CA SER A 466 16.53 -4.09 13.46
C SER A 466 15.68 -3.39 12.41
N ALA A 467 14.74 -2.52 12.82
CA ALA A 467 13.89 -1.76 11.91
C ALA A 467 14.72 -0.84 11.01
N ILE A 468 15.63 -0.04 11.60
CA ILE A 468 16.56 0.80 10.83
C ILE A 468 17.44 -0.06 9.92
N GLY A 469 17.96 -1.18 10.43
CA GLY A 469 18.74 -2.15 9.66
C GLY A 469 18.00 -2.67 8.43
N ALA A 470 16.71 -3.02 8.56
CA ALA A 470 15.87 -3.50 7.47
C ALA A 470 15.68 -2.41 6.39
N GLN A 471 15.45 -1.16 6.78
CA GLN A 471 15.36 -0.02 5.85
C GLN A 471 16.66 0.18 5.06
N PHE A 472 17.82 0.09 5.73
CA PHE A 472 19.13 0.18 5.07
C PHE A 472 19.37 -0.95 4.07
N ILE A 473 19.07 -2.20 4.46
CA ILE A 473 19.23 -3.36 3.59
C ILE A 473 18.38 -3.17 2.33
N LEU A 474 17.13 -2.73 2.46
CA LEU A 474 16.31 -2.48 1.27
C LEU A 474 16.92 -1.42 0.36
N CYS A 475 17.33 -0.27 0.90
CA CYS A 475 17.95 0.78 0.07
C CYS A 475 19.10 0.21 -0.77
N ILE A 476 19.99 -0.57 -0.13
CA ILE A 476 21.12 -1.22 -0.81
C ILE A 476 20.61 -2.19 -1.88
N MET A 477 19.66 -3.06 -1.56
CA MET A 477 19.17 -4.08 -2.47
C MET A 477 18.44 -3.50 -3.68
N VAL A 478 17.63 -2.46 -3.49
CA VAL A 478 16.95 -1.76 -4.59
C VAL A 478 17.96 -1.01 -5.46
N ILE A 479 18.97 -0.35 -4.87
CA ILE A 479 20.05 0.29 -5.63
C ILE A 479 20.81 -0.74 -6.46
N LEU A 480 21.20 -1.87 -5.86
CA LEU A 480 21.93 -2.92 -6.55
C LEU A 480 21.09 -3.55 -7.64
N TRP A 481 19.85 -3.94 -7.36
CA TRP A 481 18.97 -4.61 -8.33
C TRP A 481 18.55 -3.69 -9.46
N SER A 482 17.81 -2.63 -9.13
CA SER A 482 17.23 -1.72 -10.11
C SER A 482 18.29 -0.90 -10.82
N GLY A 483 19.34 -0.47 -10.11
CA GLY A 483 20.45 0.27 -10.68
C GLY A 483 21.32 -0.57 -11.61
N SER A 484 21.75 -1.77 -11.18
CA SER A 484 22.64 -2.61 -12.00
C SER A 484 21.95 -3.20 -13.22
N LEU A 485 20.72 -3.70 -13.09
CA LEU A 485 19.96 -4.24 -14.23
C LEU A 485 19.64 -3.14 -15.25
N SER A 486 19.24 -1.95 -14.78
CA SER A 486 19.04 -0.80 -15.67
C SER A 486 20.36 -0.41 -16.36
N ALA A 487 21.47 -0.39 -15.63
CA ALA A 487 22.78 -0.10 -16.21
C ALA A 487 23.17 -1.13 -17.28
N ILE A 488 22.95 -2.42 -17.04
CA ILE A 488 23.19 -3.49 -18.02
C ILE A 488 22.33 -3.27 -19.26
N ILE A 489 21.03 -3.02 -19.12
CA ILE A 489 20.12 -2.80 -20.25
C ILE A 489 20.57 -1.58 -21.06
N PHE A 490 20.80 -0.43 -20.41
CA PHE A 490 21.25 0.78 -21.10
C PHE A 490 22.62 0.58 -21.76
N LEU A 491 23.54 -0.15 -21.14
CA LEU A 491 24.84 -0.44 -21.73
C LEU A 491 24.70 -1.33 -22.97
N LEU A 492 23.88 -2.38 -22.93
CA LEU A 492 23.61 -3.23 -24.09
C LEU A 492 23.02 -2.41 -25.24
N LEU A 493 22.03 -1.56 -24.96
CA LEU A 493 21.42 -0.66 -25.95
C LEU A 493 22.42 0.36 -26.52
N LYS A 494 23.40 0.78 -25.71
CA LYS A 494 24.50 1.66 -26.16
C LYS A 494 25.45 0.91 -27.08
N LEU A 495 25.84 -0.31 -26.72
CA LEU A 495 26.73 -1.16 -27.51
C LEU A 495 26.12 -1.53 -28.88
N THR A 496 24.79 -1.69 -28.95
CA THR A 496 24.08 -1.91 -30.22
C THR A 496 23.81 -0.64 -31.02
N GLY A 497 24.23 0.54 -30.54
CA GLY A 497 23.99 1.82 -31.23
C GLY A 497 22.52 2.27 -31.27
N THR A 498 21.66 1.68 -30.44
CA THR A 498 20.21 1.95 -30.42
C THR A 498 19.79 2.89 -29.29
N LEU A 499 20.68 3.20 -28.35
CA LEU A 499 20.32 4.01 -27.17
C LEU A 499 20.04 5.48 -27.48
N ARG A 500 21.02 6.19 -28.05
CA ARG A 500 21.01 7.65 -28.19
C ARG A 500 20.69 8.07 -29.63
N ILE A 501 19.90 9.12 -29.80
CA ILE A 501 19.67 9.74 -31.11
C ILE A 501 20.97 10.30 -31.70
N SER A 502 20.99 10.53 -33.02
CA SER A 502 22.16 11.11 -33.68
C SER A 502 22.30 12.60 -33.37
N ASP A 503 23.52 13.10 -33.54
CA ASP A 503 23.87 14.50 -33.32
C ASP A 503 23.00 15.49 -34.12
N GLY A 504 22.70 15.15 -35.37
CA GLY A 504 21.83 15.96 -36.22
C GLY A 504 20.41 16.05 -35.68
N VAL A 505 19.85 14.92 -35.22
CA VAL A 505 18.50 14.88 -34.64
C VAL A 505 18.45 15.61 -33.29
N GLU A 506 19.48 15.47 -32.44
CA GLU A 506 19.52 16.17 -31.15
C GLU A 506 19.59 17.70 -31.32
N ASN A 507 20.32 18.18 -32.35
CA ASN A 507 20.45 19.60 -32.65
C ASN A 507 19.14 20.21 -33.15
N VAL A 508 18.46 19.55 -34.10
CA VAL A 508 17.20 20.03 -34.69
C VAL A 508 16.02 19.82 -33.72
N GLY A 509 15.98 18.70 -33.01
CA GLY A 509 14.89 18.28 -32.13
C GLY A 509 14.16 17.06 -32.68
N MET A 510 13.69 16.19 -31.78
CA MET A 510 12.98 14.98 -32.19
C MET A 510 11.64 15.28 -32.85
N ASP A 511 10.95 16.35 -32.44
CA ASP A 511 9.64 16.70 -32.99
C ASP A 511 9.75 16.99 -34.49
N GLU A 512 10.70 17.83 -34.88
CA GLU A 512 10.87 18.22 -36.28
C GLU A 512 11.30 17.05 -37.17
N HIS A 513 12.13 16.14 -36.64
CA HIS A 513 12.67 15.04 -37.45
C HIS A 513 11.75 13.81 -37.52
N HIS A 514 10.99 13.51 -36.46
CA HIS A 514 10.28 12.24 -36.32
C HIS A 514 8.77 12.35 -36.13
N HIS A 515 8.22 13.55 -35.90
CA HIS A 515 6.79 13.73 -35.64
C HIS A 515 6.05 14.44 -36.77
N SER A 516 4.75 14.15 -36.89
CA SER A 516 3.82 14.84 -37.78
C SER A 516 2.55 15.18 -36.97
N PRO A 517 2.27 16.47 -36.71
CA PRO A 517 3.01 17.65 -37.15
C PRO A 517 4.43 17.75 -36.55
N PRO A 518 5.38 18.44 -37.21
CA PRO A 518 6.79 18.54 -36.78
C PRO A 518 7.01 19.43 -35.54
N LYS A 519 5.93 19.94 -34.95
CA LYS A 519 5.93 20.78 -33.74
C LYS A 519 4.68 20.47 -32.94
N ALA A 520 4.81 20.41 -31.61
CA ALA A 520 3.68 20.20 -30.72
C ALA A 520 2.66 21.34 -30.79
N TYR A 521 3.13 22.58 -30.97
CA TYR A 521 2.32 23.79 -31.05
C TYR A 521 3.12 24.91 -31.73
N SER A 522 2.41 25.91 -32.24
CA SER A 522 3.00 27.14 -32.77
C SER A 522 3.10 28.17 -31.65
N LEU A 523 4.31 28.65 -31.36
CA LEU A 523 4.54 29.76 -30.42
C LEU A 523 4.17 31.13 -31.01
N ASN A 524 3.87 31.17 -32.31
CA ASN A 524 3.46 32.37 -33.03
C ASN A 524 1.96 32.25 -33.36
N ALA A 525 1.12 32.72 -32.45
CA ALA A 525 -0.26 33.11 -32.72
C ALA A 525 -0.50 34.48 -32.09
#